data_AF-A0A7S4INI7-F1
#
_entry.id   AF-A0A7S4INI7-F1
#
_cell.length_a   1.000
_cell.length_b   1.000
_cell.length_c   1.000
_cell.angle_alpha   90.00
_cell.angle_beta   90.00
_cell.angle_gamma   90.00
#
_symmetry.space_group_name_H-M   'P 1'
#
loop_
_entity.id
_entity.type
_entity.pdbx_description
1 polymer ?
#
loop_
_entity_poly.entity_id
_entity_poly.type
_entity_poly.pdbx_seq_one_letter_code
_entity_poly.pdbx_strand_id
1 'polypeptide(L)'
;RRSLPAAPHRSRRRRDRGGRGGGVVASSSSSASSSSFSSSNEKQRPPPRVLNQISLEFSRTPLRDLVSSPRFVRDLDWIDGCWPESLTAAGDYPRVQYYCL
;
A
#
# COMPACT_ATOMS: atom_id res chain seq x y z
N ARG A 1 17.42 8.36 13.63
CA ARG A 1 17.68 6.93 13.32
C ARG A 1 17.12 6.06 14.44
N ARG A 2 15.88 5.58 14.32
CA ARG A 2 15.32 4.57 15.23
C ARG A 2 15.31 3.23 14.50
N SER A 3 16.26 2.39 14.86
CA SER A 3 16.41 1.02 14.37
C SER A 3 15.47 0.12 15.19
N LEU A 4 14.54 -0.57 14.53
CA LEU A 4 13.74 -1.61 15.18
C LEU A 4 14.48 -2.97 15.06
N PRO A 5 14.61 -3.75 16.15
CA PRO A 5 15.19 -5.08 16.08
C PRO A 5 14.18 -6.15 15.61
N ALA A 6 14.68 -7.13 14.87
CA ALA A 6 13.97 -8.30 14.38
C ALA A 6 13.66 -9.32 15.50
N ALA A 7 12.48 -9.96 15.45
CA ALA A 7 12.11 -11.05 16.34
C ALA A 7 12.46 -12.42 15.72
N PRO A 8 13.10 -13.35 16.46
CA PRO A 8 13.48 -14.65 15.93
C PRO A 8 12.47 -15.78 16.22
N HIS A 9 12.40 -16.68 15.23
CA HIS A 9 12.03 -18.11 15.23
C HIS A 9 11.50 -18.75 16.52
N ARG A 10 10.24 -19.24 16.45
CA ARG A 10 9.68 -20.18 17.44
C ARG A 10 9.65 -21.60 16.88
N SER A 11 10.53 -22.44 17.43
CA SER A 11 10.71 -23.85 17.14
C SER A 11 9.52 -24.72 17.59
N ARG A 12 9.25 -25.74 16.77
CA ARG A 12 8.32 -26.86 16.98
C ARG A 12 8.44 -27.50 18.38
N ARG A 13 7.29 -27.82 18.99
CA ARG A 13 7.19 -28.90 19.98
C ARG A 13 6.13 -29.91 19.56
N ARG A 14 6.58 -31.15 19.41
CA ARG A 14 5.81 -32.39 19.24
C ARG A 14 4.77 -32.54 20.36
N ARG A 15 3.59 -33.05 20.01
CA ARG A 15 2.80 -33.89 20.93
C ARG A 15 2.43 -35.17 20.20
N ASP A 16 2.98 -36.24 20.74
CA ASP A 16 2.63 -37.63 20.52
C ASP A 16 1.22 -37.89 21.05
N ARG A 17 0.41 -38.66 20.31
CA ARG A 17 -0.68 -39.45 20.89
C ARG A 17 -1.04 -40.59 19.93
N GLY A 18 -0.41 -41.73 20.18
CA GLY A 18 -0.87 -43.03 19.69
C GLY A 18 -2.18 -43.42 20.38
N GLY A 19 -3.12 -43.95 19.59
CA GLY A 19 -4.39 -44.50 20.05
C GLY A 19 -4.83 -45.59 19.07
N ARG A 20 -4.93 -46.81 19.60
CA ARG A 20 -5.37 -48.05 18.93
C ARG A 20 -6.85 -47.99 18.51
N GLY A 21 -7.22 -48.75 17.48
CA GLY A 21 -8.60 -49.14 17.22
C GLY A 21 -8.76 -49.79 15.85
N GLY A 22 -9.01 -51.10 15.82
CA GLY A 22 -9.32 -51.85 14.61
C GLY A 22 -10.75 -51.60 14.11
N GLY A 23 -10.97 -51.88 12.83
CA GLY A 23 -12.28 -51.86 12.18
C GLY A 23 -12.18 -52.44 10.77
N VAL A 24 -12.82 -53.58 10.58
CA VAL A 24 -13.01 -54.28 9.29
C VAL A 24 -14.17 -53.68 8.49
N VAL A 25 -14.20 -54.03 7.20
CA VAL A 25 -15.27 -53.94 6.18
C VAL A 25 -15.52 -52.59 5.50
N ALA A 26 -15.32 -52.56 4.18
CA ALA A 26 -16.39 -52.57 3.18
C ALA A 26 -15.81 -52.31 1.79
N SER A 27 -15.93 -53.30 0.92
CA SER A 27 -15.84 -53.15 -0.53
C SER A 27 -16.93 -52.17 -0.99
N SER A 28 -16.54 -51.07 -1.61
CA SER A 28 -17.46 -50.20 -2.35
C SER A 28 -16.69 -49.45 -3.42
N SER A 29 -16.90 -49.89 -4.65
CA SER A 29 -16.47 -49.27 -5.90
C SER A 29 -16.81 -47.78 -5.88
N SER A 30 -15.78 -46.94 -5.82
CA SER A 30 -15.92 -45.50 -6.06
C SER A 30 -14.98 -45.19 -7.20
N SER A 31 -15.56 -44.93 -8.36
CA SER A 31 -14.89 -44.39 -9.54
C SER A 31 -14.09 -43.16 -9.10
N ALA A 32 -12.76 -43.33 -9.02
CA ALA A 32 -11.85 -42.22 -8.85
C ALA A 32 -11.97 -41.35 -10.09
N SER A 33 -12.76 -40.28 -9.99
CA SER A 33 -12.72 -39.20 -10.97
C SER A 33 -11.36 -38.54 -10.80
N SER A 34 -10.40 -38.98 -11.62
CA SER A 34 -9.08 -38.37 -11.74
C SER A 34 -9.23 -36.94 -12.28
N SER A 35 -9.56 -36.00 -11.39
CA SER A 35 -9.21 -34.61 -11.59
C SER A 35 -7.95 -34.34 -10.79
N SER A 36 -6.86 -34.97 -11.23
CA SER A 36 -5.51 -34.48 -10.94
C SER A 36 -5.33 -33.16 -11.69
N PHE A 37 -6.00 -32.11 -11.24
CA PHE A 37 -5.61 -30.77 -11.60
C PHE A 37 -4.48 -30.39 -10.66
N SER A 38 -3.26 -30.48 -11.18
CA SER A 38 -2.11 -29.80 -10.60
C SER A 38 -2.46 -28.33 -10.57
N SER A 39 -3.02 -27.85 -9.47
CA SER A 39 -3.04 -26.43 -9.15
C SER A 39 -1.60 -26.05 -8.89
N SER A 40 -0.86 -25.84 -9.99
CA SER A 40 0.24 -24.90 -10.05
C SER A 40 -0.16 -23.75 -9.14
N ASN A 41 0.65 -23.52 -8.13
CA ASN A 41 0.47 -22.48 -7.13
C ASN A 41 0.64 -21.12 -7.84
N GLU A 42 -0.32 -20.80 -8.71
CA GLU A 42 -0.48 -19.54 -9.40
C GLU A 42 -0.80 -18.56 -8.29
N LYS A 43 0.23 -17.84 -7.86
CA LYS A 43 0.14 -16.85 -6.81
C LYS A 43 -0.79 -15.75 -7.31
N GLN A 44 -2.09 -15.92 -7.06
CA GLN A 44 -3.11 -15.02 -7.56
C GLN A 44 -2.75 -13.59 -7.16
N ARG A 45 -2.53 -12.75 -8.18
CA ARG A 45 -2.25 -11.34 -7.97
C ARG A 45 -3.47 -10.74 -7.28
N PRO A 46 -3.30 -9.96 -6.19
CA PRO A 46 -4.43 -9.39 -5.48
C PRO A 46 -5.28 -8.55 -6.46
N PRO A 47 -6.60 -8.50 -6.26
CA PRO A 47 -7.47 -7.70 -7.10
C PRO A 47 -6.99 -6.25 -7.15
N PRO A 48 -7.15 -5.55 -8.28
CA PRO A 48 -6.75 -4.16 -8.40
C PRO A 48 -7.46 -3.32 -7.34
N ARG A 49 -6.72 -2.39 -6.73
CA ARG A 49 -7.23 -1.49 -5.70
C ARG A 49 -7.75 -0.21 -6.34
N VAL A 50 -8.86 0.30 -5.84
CA VAL A 50 -9.26 1.68 -6.10
C VAL A 50 -8.31 2.58 -5.32
N LEU A 51 -7.68 3.52 -6.02
CA LEU A 51 -6.72 4.45 -5.44
C LEU A 51 -7.30 5.87 -5.49
N ASN A 52 -6.88 6.71 -4.55
CA ASN A 52 -7.26 8.10 -4.48
C ASN A 52 -5.99 8.97 -4.46
N GLN A 53 -5.91 9.94 -5.38
CA GLN A 53 -4.75 10.83 -5.52
C GLN A 53 -5.16 12.27 -5.20
N ILE A 54 -5.16 12.62 -3.92
CA ILE A 54 -5.58 13.95 -3.45
C ILE A 54 -4.42 14.89 -3.08
N SER A 55 -3.19 14.40 -3.18
CA SER A 55 -2.01 15.10 -2.64
C SER A 55 -0.98 15.44 -3.72
N LEU A 56 -1.38 15.45 -5.00
CA LEU A 56 -0.49 15.86 -6.08
C LEU A 56 -0.34 17.38 -6.08
N GLU A 57 0.73 17.89 -5.47
CA GLU A 57 1.14 19.29 -5.57
C GLU A 57 1.96 19.50 -6.85
N PHE A 58 1.62 20.49 -7.67
CA PHE A 58 2.19 20.62 -9.02
C PHE A 58 2.83 21.97 -9.34
N SER A 59 3.01 22.86 -8.37
CA SER A 59 3.58 24.21 -8.58
C SER A 59 4.98 24.23 -9.20
N ARG A 60 5.71 23.10 -9.18
CA ARG A 60 7.05 22.92 -9.78
C ARG A 60 7.07 22.16 -11.11
N THR A 61 5.92 21.96 -11.71
CA THR A 61 5.79 21.31 -13.02
C THR A 61 5.36 22.34 -14.06
N PRO A 62 5.55 22.07 -15.37
CA PRO A 62 5.05 22.94 -16.43
C PRO A 62 3.54 23.19 -16.39
N LEU A 63 2.77 22.34 -15.70
CA LEU A 63 1.33 22.51 -15.53
C LEU A 63 0.99 23.79 -14.75
N ARG A 64 1.89 24.28 -13.89
CA ARG A 64 1.70 25.52 -13.12
C ARG A 64 1.43 26.71 -14.04
N ASP A 65 2.07 26.78 -15.20
CA ASP A 65 1.95 27.93 -16.10
C ASP A 65 0.58 28.00 -16.79
N LEU A 66 -0.18 26.90 -16.77
CA LEU A 66 -1.51 26.80 -17.36
C LEU A 66 -2.65 27.07 -16.38
N VAL A 67 -2.35 27.13 -15.07
CA VAL A 67 -3.36 27.25 -14.01
C VAL A 67 -3.02 28.43 -13.11
N SER A 68 -3.99 29.31 -12.90
CA SER A 68 -3.87 30.41 -11.96
C SER A 68 -4.95 30.33 -10.89
N SER A 69 -4.56 30.51 -9.63
CA SER A 69 -5.51 30.64 -8.53
C SER A 69 -6.35 31.92 -8.68
N PRO A 70 -7.62 31.92 -8.24
CA PRO A 70 -8.46 33.10 -8.23
C PRO A 70 -7.75 34.30 -7.59
N ARG A 71 -7.99 35.51 -8.12
CA ARG A 71 -7.29 36.73 -7.69
C ARG A 71 -7.32 36.93 -6.17
N PHE A 72 -8.49 36.81 -5.56
CA PHE A 72 -8.66 36.96 -4.11
C PHE A 72 -7.81 35.99 -3.28
N VAL A 73 -7.58 34.75 -3.77
CA VAL A 73 -6.73 33.78 -3.06
C VAL A 73 -5.27 34.24 -3.07
N ARG A 74 -4.80 34.76 -4.21
CA ARG A 74 -3.44 35.29 -4.35
C ARG A 74 -3.22 36.55 -3.52
N ASP A 75 -4.22 37.43 -3.49
CA ASP A 75 -4.16 38.69 -2.74
C ASP A 75 -4.07 38.44 -1.21
N LEU A 76 -4.56 37.29 -0.72
CA LEU A 76 -4.55 36.92 0.70
C LEU A 76 -3.53 35.84 1.06
N ASP A 77 -2.75 35.34 0.10
CA ASP A 77 -1.80 34.26 0.35
C ASP A 77 -0.65 34.76 1.23
N TRP A 78 -0.50 34.17 2.42
CA TRP A 78 0.57 34.52 3.35
C TRP A 78 1.95 34.06 2.87
N ILE A 79 2.03 33.04 2.04
CA ILE A 79 3.29 32.58 1.45
C ILE A 79 3.82 33.68 0.51
N ASP A 80 2.95 34.24 -0.32
CA ASP A 80 3.34 35.28 -1.28
C ASP A 80 3.46 36.67 -0.62
N GLY A 81 2.61 36.99 0.35
CA GLY A 81 2.51 38.33 0.94
C GLY A 81 3.27 38.54 2.26
N CYS A 82 3.61 37.49 3.00
CA CYS A 82 4.16 37.62 4.36
C CYS A 82 5.33 36.67 4.67
N TRP A 83 5.71 35.76 3.77
CA TRP A 83 6.82 34.85 4.03
C TRP A 83 8.16 35.60 4.00
N PRO A 84 9.09 35.34 4.95
CA PRO A 84 10.36 36.06 4.99
C PRO A 84 11.17 35.90 3.70
N GLU A 85 11.57 37.02 3.10
CA GLU A 85 12.31 37.03 1.81
C GLU A 85 13.61 36.21 1.86
N SER A 86 14.32 36.23 2.99
CA SER A 86 15.54 35.44 3.19
C SER A 86 15.30 33.93 3.09
N LEU A 87 14.15 33.46 3.59
CA LEU A 87 13.74 32.06 3.52
C LEU A 87 13.18 31.73 2.12
N THR A 88 12.43 32.64 1.51
CA THR A 88 11.98 32.49 0.11
C THR A 88 13.15 32.34 -0.85
N ALA A 89 14.19 33.18 -0.70
CA ALA A 89 15.41 33.12 -1.50
C ALA A 89 16.19 31.82 -1.26
N ALA A 90 16.18 31.30 -0.04
CA ALA A 90 16.73 29.98 0.27
C ALA A 90 15.87 28.81 -0.25
N GLY A 91 14.68 29.08 -0.78
CA GLY A 91 13.72 28.07 -1.24
C GLY A 91 13.00 27.33 -0.11
N ASP A 92 13.09 27.88 1.12
CA ASP A 92 12.50 27.37 2.35
C ASP A 92 11.16 28.06 2.62
N TYR A 93 10.11 27.55 1.98
CA TYR A 93 8.74 28.02 2.15
C TYR A 93 7.76 26.86 1.91
N PRO A 94 6.52 26.94 2.44
CA PRO A 94 5.53 25.89 2.25
C PRO A 94 5.11 25.78 0.79
N ARG A 95 5.06 24.56 0.26
CA ARG A 95 4.61 24.28 -1.12
C ARG A 95 3.27 23.59 -1.08
N VAL A 96 2.22 24.39 -1.04
CA VAL A 96 0.85 23.92 -0.78
C VAL A 96 -0.21 24.72 -1.54
N GLN A 97 0.18 25.44 -2.61
CA GLN A 97 -0.73 26.36 -3.31
C GLN A 97 -1.49 25.71 -4.48
N TYR A 98 -0.96 24.66 -5.12
CA TYR A 98 -1.53 24.08 -6.35
C TYR A 98 -1.65 22.56 -6.26
N TYR A 99 -2.90 22.05 -6.18
CA TYR A 99 -3.20 20.62 -6.12
C TYR A 99 -4.08 20.15 -7.27
N CYS A 100 -3.79 18.95 -7.76
CA CYS A 100 -4.62 18.22 -8.73
C CYS A 100 -5.19 16.97 -8.04
N LEU A 101 -6.50 16.76 -8.19
CA LEU A 101 -7.27 15.68 -7.56
C LEU A 101 -7.87 14.76 -8.63
#